data_AF-A0A8S1QWB4-F1
#
_entry.id   AF-A0A8S1QWB4-F1
#
_cell.length_a   1.000
_cell.length_b   1.000
_cell.length_c   1.000
_cell.angle_alpha   90.00
_cell.angle_beta   90.00
_cell.angle_gamma   90.00
#
_symmetry.space_group_name_H-M   'P 1'
#
loop_
_entity.id
_entity.type
_entity.pdbx_description
1 polymer ?
#
loop_
_entity_poly.entity_id
_entity_poly.type
_entity_poly.pdbx_seq_one_letter_code
_entity_poly.pdbx_strand_id
1 'polypeptide(L)'
;MLIFPEALVCMLFVPPMRQNQAVLIQDLIKQNHYKGYEHSFKFVPQEINVRSFYNLLAIDSKHFSQFDNQFLEQNMNRELLKCYFGFEVALKNAPRFPTRRWMWYIQR
;
A
#
# COMPACT_ATOMS: atom_id res chain seq x y z
N MET A 1 -1.52 4.73 6.55
CA MET A 1 -1.12 6.11 6.21
C MET A 1 -0.63 6.92 7.41
N LEU A 2 -1.23 6.83 8.61
CA LEU A 2 -0.84 7.67 9.77
C LEU A 2 0.64 7.56 10.21
N ILE A 3 1.32 6.47 9.87
CA ILE A 3 2.76 6.26 10.09
C ILE A 3 3.64 7.13 9.17
N PHE A 4 3.14 7.38 7.95
CA PHE A 4 3.77 8.09 6.85
C PHE A 4 2.83 9.21 6.37
N PRO A 5 2.66 10.29 7.15
CA PRO A 5 1.64 11.30 6.86
C PRO A 5 1.83 11.99 5.50
N GLU A 6 3.05 12.07 4.98
CA GLU A 6 3.36 12.55 3.62
C GLU A 6 2.58 11.80 2.53
N ALA A 7 2.30 10.51 2.72
CA ALA A 7 1.52 9.73 1.76
C ALA A 7 0.07 10.24 1.62
N LEU A 8 -0.46 10.99 2.60
CA LEU A 8 -1.81 11.57 2.53
C LEU A 8 -1.94 12.60 1.41
N VAL A 9 -0.82 13.23 1.02
CA VAL A 9 -0.79 14.22 -0.06
C VAL A 9 -1.24 13.59 -1.39
N CYS A 10 -1.06 12.28 -1.58
CA CYS A 10 -1.58 11.57 -2.75
C CYS A 10 -3.10 11.65 -2.89
N MET A 11 -3.85 11.78 -1.79
CA MET A 11 -5.31 11.90 -1.86
C MET A 11 -5.77 13.19 -2.56
N LEU A 12 -4.89 14.17 -2.73
CA LEU A 12 -5.21 15.44 -3.39
C LEU A 12 -5.16 15.36 -4.92
N PHE A 13 -4.33 14.48 -5.50
CA PHE A 13 -4.04 14.49 -6.94
C PHE A 13 -4.02 13.12 -7.60
N VAL A 14 -4.06 12.02 -6.84
CA VAL A 14 -4.14 10.68 -7.39
C VAL A 14 -5.61 10.34 -7.64
N PRO A 15 -6.04 10.15 -8.90
CA PRO A 15 -7.41 9.74 -9.19
C PRO A 15 -7.65 8.28 -8.77
N PRO A 16 -8.92 7.83 -8.68
CA PRO A 16 -9.26 6.44 -8.42
C PRO A 16 -8.55 5.49 -9.40
N MET A 17 -7.88 4.46 -8.85
CA MET A 17 -7.07 3.53 -9.64
C MET A 17 -7.95 2.62 -10.51
N ARG A 18 -7.59 2.49 -11.79
CA ARG A 18 -8.16 1.47 -12.69
C ARG A 18 -7.54 0.10 -12.40
N GLN A 19 -8.12 -0.97 -12.95
CA GLN A 19 -7.65 -2.36 -12.72
C GLN A 19 -6.19 -2.60 -13.13
N ASN A 20 -5.68 -1.85 -14.10
CA ASN A 20 -4.30 -1.93 -14.61
C ASN A 20 -3.36 -0.86 -14.03
N GLN A 21 -3.76 -0.22 -12.93
CA GLN A 21 -2.99 0.85 -12.30
C GLN A 21 -2.64 0.50 -10.87
N ALA A 22 -1.49 1.00 -10.44
CA ALA A 22 -0.98 0.94 -9.08
C ALA A 22 -0.23 2.24 -8.79
N VAL A 23 -0.07 2.58 -7.51
CA VAL A 23 0.61 3.81 -7.08
C VAL A 23 1.80 3.45 -6.22
N LEU A 24 2.99 3.87 -6.66
CA LEU A 24 4.22 3.75 -5.90
C LEU A 24 4.58 5.12 -5.32
N ILE A 25 4.67 5.19 -3.99
CA ILE A 25 5.14 6.36 -3.26
C ILE A 25 6.52 6.03 -2.71
N GLN A 26 7.51 6.85 -3.05
CA GLN A 26 8.91 6.57 -2.75
C GLN A 26 9.44 7.50 -1.66
N ASP A 27 10.50 7.03 -1.01
CA ASP A 27 11.31 7.82 -0.07
C ASP A 27 10.52 8.43 1.10
N LEU A 28 9.50 7.73 1.57
CA LEU A 28 8.68 8.12 2.72
C LEU A 28 9.46 8.03 4.03
N ILE A 29 9.24 9.02 4.88
CA ILE A 29 9.83 9.07 6.23
C ILE A 29 8.81 8.55 7.25
N LYS A 30 9.23 7.58 8.07
CA LYS A 30 8.42 7.06 9.17
C LYS A 30 8.40 8.07 10.32
N GLN A 31 7.30 8.80 10.47
CA GLN A 31 7.17 9.84 11.50
C GLN A 31 6.51 9.32 12.78
N ASN A 32 5.53 8.44 12.67
CA ASN A 32 4.73 7.98 13.82
C ASN A 32 4.95 6.49 14.13
N HIS A 33 4.81 6.14 15.41
CA HIS A 33 4.74 4.75 15.87
C HIS A 33 3.38 4.51 16.54
N TYR A 34 2.93 3.26 16.54
CA TYR A 34 1.65 2.88 17.11
C TYR A 34 1.68 1.44 17.64
N LYS A 35 0.72 1.12 18.51
CA LYS A 35 0.42 -0.23 18.97
C LYS A 35 -1.07 -0.50 18.78
N GLY A 36 -1.43 -1.78 18.73
CA GLY A 36 -2.81 -2.22 18.49
C GLY A 36 -3.27 -2.02 17.05
N TYR A 37 -4.51 -2.40 16.79
CA TYR A 37 -5.18 -2.30 15.49
C TYR A 37 -6.68 -2.01 15.70
N GLU A 38 -7.31 -1.31 14.77
CA GLU A 38 -8.71 -0.86 14.84
C GLU A 38 -9.04 -0.21 16.19
N HIS A 39 -9.95 -0.78 16.98
CA HIS A 39 -10.39 -0.24 18.28
C HIS A 39 -9.29 -0.15 19.33
N SER A 40 -8.21 -0.91 19.16
CA SER A 40 -7.06 -0.89 20.08
C SER A 40 -5.91 0.02 19.62
N PHE A 41 -6.09 0.74 18.50
CA PHE A 41 -5.06 1.62 17.94
C PHE A 41 -4.68 2.73 18.93
N LYS A 42 -3.39 2.81 19.25
CA LYS A 42 -2.82 3.84 20.13
C LYS A 42 -1.51 4.36 19.56
N PHE A 43 -1.37 5.68 19.51
CA PHE A 43 -0.11 6.35 19.19
C PHE A 43 0.94 6.04 20.26
N VAL A 44 2.19 5.83 19.81
CA VAL A 44 3.34 5.64 20.68
C VAL A 44 4.39 6.68 20.30
N PRO A 45 4.76 7.60 21.21
CA PRO A 45 5.84 8.54 20.94
C PRO A 45 7.17 7.79 20.84
N GLN A 46 7.93 8.07 19.78
CA GLN A 46 9.26 7.53 19.56
C GLN A 46 10.08 8.55 18.78
N GLU A 47 11.39 8.59 19.03
CA GLU A 47 12.30 9.42 18.24
C GLU A 47 12.27 9.03 16.75
N ILE A 48 12.16 10.04 15.89
CA ILE A 48 12.10 9.86 14.45
C ILE A 48 13.49 9.46 13.95
N ASN A 49 13.58 8.28 13.34
CA ASN A 49 14.80 7.88 12.64
C ASN A 49 14.77 8.42 11.19
N VAL A 50 15.31 9.62 11.01
CA VAL A 50 15.36 10.31 9.70
C VAL A 50 16.31 9.66 8.68
N ARG A 51 17.07 8.63 9.07
CA ARG A 51 18.05 7.95 8.18
C ARG A 51 17.45 6.79 7.40
N SER A 52 16.17 6.47 7.60
CA SER A 52 15.51 5.33 6.95
C SER A 52 14.36 5.80 6.07
N PHE A 53 14.53 5.58 4.76
CA PHE A 53 13.50 5.78 3.75
C PHE A 53 12.72 4.49 3.48
N TYR A 54 11.44 4.63 3.19
CA TYR A 54 10.50 3.55 2.92
C TYR A 54 9.75 3.80 1.61
N ASN A 55 9.46 2.72 0.89
CA ASN A 55 8.60 2.78 -0.29
C ASN A 55 7.25 2.13 0.05
N LEU A 56 6.17 2.74 -0.42
CA LEU A 56 4.81 2.25 -0.24
C LEU A 56 4.19 2.00 -1.60
N LEU A 57 3.81 0.75 -1.85
CA LEU A 57 3.03 0.35 -3.02
C LEU A 57 1.57 0.20 -2.62
N ALA A 58 0.72 1.03 -3.21
CA ALA A 58 -0.73 0.94 -3.07
C ALA A 58 -1.33 0.16 -4.24
N ILE A 59 -2.01 -0.93 -3.90
CA ILE A 59 -2.84 -1.75 -4.80
C ILE A 59 -4.19 -1.98 -4.13
N ASP A 60 -5.29 -1.82 -4.87
CA ASP A 60 -6.64 -2.03 -4.37
C ASP A 60 -7.16 -3.44 -4.74
N SER A 61 -7.78 -4.11 -3.78
CA SER A 61 -8.50 -5.38 -4.00
C SER A 61 -9.95 -5.11 -4.35
N LYS A 62 -10.56 -5.97 -5.17
CA LYS A 62 -12.00 -5.92 -5.38
C LYS A 62 -12.74 -6.31 -4.09
N HIS A 63 -13.73 -5.51 -3.70
CA HIS A 63 -14.63 -5.86 -2.61
C HIS A 63 -15.64 -6.93 -3.09
N PHE A 64 -15.75 -8.03 -2.35
CA PHE A 64 -16.70 -9.11 -2.63
C PHE A 64 -17.76 -9.19 -1.53
N SER A 65 -19.02 -8.87 -1.88
CA SER A 65 -20.15 -9.03 -0.95
C SER A 65 -20.54 -10.49 -0.73
N GLN A 66 -20.25 -11.36 -1.69
CA GLN A 66 -20.40 -12.82 -1.59
C GLN A 66 -19.03 -13.46 -1.73
N PHE A 67 -18.67 -14.31 -0.77
CA PHE A 67 -17.34 -14.92 -0.68
C PHE A 67 -16.97 -15.71 -1.94
N ASP A 68 -17.91 -16.46 -2.51
CA ASP A 68 -17.64 -17.35 -3.64
C ASP A 68 -17.27 -16.59 -4.93
N ASN A 69 -17.69 -15.33 -5.05
CA ASN A 69 -17.41 -14.52 -6.23
C ASN A 69 -15.90 -14.30 -6.43
N GLN A 70 -15.08 -14.38 -5.38
CA GLN A 70 -13.63 -14.20 -5.52
C GLN A 70 -12.97 -15.31 -6.36
N PHE A 71 -13.58 -16.50 -6.41
CA PHE A 71 -13.07 -17.67 -7.15
C PHE A 71 -13.55 -17.73 -8.60
N LEU A 72 -14.39 -16.78 -9.04
CA LEU A 72 -14.72 -16.65 -10.45
C LEU A 72 -13.44 -16.28 -11.22
N GLU A 73 -13.20 -16.97 -12.33
CA GLU A 73 -11.98 -16.81 -13.13
C GLU A 73 -11.69 -15.33 -13.46
N GLN A 74 -12.71 -14.57 -13.84
CA GLN A 74 -12.59 -13.15 -14.15
C GLN A 74 -12.09 -12.32 -12.96
N ASN A 75 -12.50 -12.67 -11.74
CA ASN A 75 -12.12 -11.97 -10.52
C ASN A 75 -10.71 -12.37 -10.07
N MET A 76 -10.36 -13.66 -10.17
CA MET A 76 -8.98 -14.12 -9.96
C MET A 76 -8.02 -13.44 -10.94
N ASN A 77 -8.36 -13.42 -12.24
CA ASN A 77 -7.54 -12.76 -13.27
C ASN A 77 -7.39 -11.26 -13.01
N ARG A 78 -8.44 -10.58 -12.54
CA ARG A 78 -8.36 -9.16 -12.15
C ARG A 78 -7.37 -8.94 -11.01
N GLU A 79 -7.41 -9.74 -9.95
CA GLU A 79 -6.48 -9.61 -8.81
C GLU A 79 -5.04 -9.94 -9.22
N LEU A 80 -4.85 -10.98 -10.05
CA LEU A 80 -3.53 -11.33 -10.59
C LEU A 80 -2.95 -10.20 -11.44
N LEU A 81 -3.74 -9.60 -12.33
CA LEU A 81 -3.30 -8.45 -13.15
C LEU A 81 -2.98 -7.24 -12.27
N LYS A 82 -3.83 -6.91 -11.29
CA LYS A 82 -3.59 -5.81 -10.36
C LYS A 82 -2.26 -5.97 -9.61
N CYS A 83 -2.02 -7.17 -9.08
CA CYS A 83 -0.75 -7.52 -8.44
C CYS A 83 0.43 -7.42 -9.41
N TYR A 84 0.28 -7.95 -10.62
CA TYR A 84 1.31 -7.88 -11.66
C TYR A 84 1.72 -6.43 -11.96
N PHE A 85 0.78 -5.54 -12.26
CA PHE A 85 1.09 -4.13 -12.53
C PHE A 85 1.73 -3.45 -11.32
N GLY A 86 1.25 -3.73 -10.11
CA GLY A 86 1.85 -3.21 -8.88
C GLY A 86 3.32 -3.61 -8.72
N PHE A 87 3.60 -4.92 -8.79
CA PHE A 87 4.96 -5.44 -8.65
C PHE A 87 5.87 -5.01 -9.79
N GLU A 88 5.36 -4.95 -11.03
CA GLU A 88 6.11 -4.47 -12.18
C GLU A 88 6.57 -3.02 -11.98
N VAL A 89 5.67 -2.13 -11.56
CA VAL A 89 6.00 -0.72 -11.25
C VAL A 89 7.03 -0.64 -10.13
N ALA A 90 6.86 -1.41 -9.05
CA ALA A 90 7.82 -1.44 -7.94
C ALA A 90 9.20 -1.94 -8.38
N LEU A 91 9.28 -3.02 -9.16
CA LEU A 91 10.54 -3.61 -9.61
C LEU A 91 11.30 -2.68 -10.56
N LYS A 92 10.58 -1.99 -11.45
CA LYS A 92 11.18 -1.03 -12.39
C LYS A 92 11.75 0.21 -11.70
N ASN A 93 11.03 0.75 -10.70
CA ASN A 93 11.36 2.06 -10.11
C ASN A 93 12.08 1.95 -8.75
N ALA A 94 12.02 0.78 -8.11
CA ALA A 94 12.67 0.50 -6.83
C ALA A 94 13.20 -0.96 -6.80
N PRO A 95 14.23 -1.29 -7.60
CA PRO A 95 14.72 -2.66 -7.79
C PRO A 95 15.31 -3.29 -6.53
N ARG A 96 15.64 -2.47 -5.52
CA ARG A 96 15.90 -2.95 -4.17
C ARG A 96 14.56 -3.32 -3.55
N PHE A 97 14.18 -4.59 -3.69
CA PHE A 97 13.18 -5.29 -2.89
C PHE A 97 13.82 -5.84 -1.60
N PRO A 98 14.21 -5.05 -0.57
CA PRO A 98 14.40 -5.65 0.73
C PRO A 98 12.99 -5.95 1.24
N THR A 99 12.65 -7.22 1.26
CA THR A 99 11.46 -7.84 1.89
C THR A 99 11.14 -7.33 3.31
N ARG A 100 11.97 -6.45 3.90
CA ARG A 100 11.86 -5.86 5.24
C ARG A 100 11.40 -4.40 5.29
N ARG A 101 11.25 -3.68 4.16
CA ARG A 101 10.92 -2.22 4.15
C ARG A 101 9.79 -1.83 3.18
N TRP A 102 8.84 -2.73 2.94
CA TRP A 102 7.65 -2.45 2.15
C TRP A 102 6.40 -2.69 3.00
N MET A 103 5.44 -1.77 2.92
CA MET A 103 4.15 -1.90 3.58
C MET A 103 3.07 -1.96 2.51
N TRP A 104 2.30 -3.04 2.50
CA TRP A 104 1.15 -3.22 1.62
C TRP A 104 -0.04 -2.49 2.22
N TYR A 105 -0.65 -1.59 1.45
CA TYR A 105 -1.91 -0.96 1.82
C TYR A 105 -2.96 -1.35 0.80
N ILE A 106 -3.93 -2.16 1.25
CA ILE A 106 -5.13 -2.50 0.50
C ILE A 106 -6.17 -1.46 0.87
N GLN A 107 -6.48 -0.57 -0.07
CA GLN A 107 -7.58 0.37 0.08
C GLN A 107 -8.88 -0.43 -0.14
N ARG A 108 -9.73 -0.51 0.90
CA ARG A 108 -11.10 -1.03 0.82
C ARG A 108 -12.07 0.08 0.46
#